data_AF-A0A8T5HTM1-F1
#
_entry.id   AF-A0A8T5HTM1-F1
#
_cell.length_a   1.000
_cell.length_b   1.000
_cell.length_c   1.000
_cell.angle_alpha   90.00
_cell.angle_beta   90.00
_cell.angle_gamma   90.00
#
_symmetry.space_group_name_H-M   'P 1'
#
loop_
_entity.id
_entity.type
_entity.pdbx_description
1 polymer ?
#
loop_
_entity_poly.entity_id
_entity_poly.type
_entity_poly.pdbx_seq_one_letter_code
_entity_poly.pdbx_strand_id
1 'polypeptide(L)'
;MKTEKRLEEKIIEAEEFLPGVEKILKRVSERGGKQYREHPTDVEHLRVGEHNVVAAKWESRYWNEFKGGVGTNEWVALYHFGPEGDIKKISTNEIRTRDQYDSRFDKRDMLYHDYVSLEALADDKVEVAWANKDGKKGPTYTIKLE
;
A
#
# COMPACT_ATOMS: atom_id res chain seq x y z
N MET A 1 -7.41 22.61 7.80
CA MET A 1 -7.16 21.62 6.74
C MET A 1 -5.67 21.41 6.64
N LYS A 2 -5.15 20.21 6.95
CA LYS A 2 -3.77 19.86 6.55
C LYS A 2 -3.78 19.69 5.03
N THR A 3 -2.88 20.34 4.32
CA THR A 3 -2.71 20.14 2.88
C THR A 3 -2.25 18.71 2.68
N GLU A 4 -3.02 17.93 1.92
CA GLU A 4 -2.67 16.57 1.56
C GLU A 4 -1.45 16.59 0.64
N LYS A 5 -0.38 15.89 1.05
CA LYS A 5 0.84 15.77 0.24
C LYS A 5 0.59 14.88 -0.96
N ARG A 6 1.25 15.20 -2.08
CA ARG A 6 1.19 14.35 -3.27
C ARG A 6 1.94 13.03 -3.02
N LEU A 7 1.58 11.98 -3.74
CA LEU A 7 2.23 10.68 -3.63
C LEU A 7 3.75 10.78 -3.84
N GLU A 8 4.20 11.60 -4.80
CA GLU A 8 5.61 11.80 -5.07
C GLU A 8 6.35 12.42 -3.88
N GLU A 9 5.74 13.38 -3.17
CA GLU A 9 6.30 13.99 -1.96
C GLU A 9 6.38 12.96 -0.83
N LYS A 10 5.34 12.15 -0.65
CA LYS A 10 5.32 11.07 0.34
C LYS A 10 6.40 10.01 0.07
N ILE A 11 6.66 9.69 -1.20
CA ILE A 11 7.74 8.77 -1.59
C ILE A 11 9.12 9.36 -1.29
N ILE A 12 9.33 10.66 -1.52
CA ILE A 12 10.60 11.33 -1.18
C ILE A 12 10.85 11.28 0.33
N GLU A 13 9.83 11.59 1.13
CA GLU A 13 9.93 11.49 2.60
C GLU A 13 10.17 10.06 3.06
N ALA A 14 9.55 9.08 2.41
CA ALA A 14 9.81 7.67 2.68
C ALA A 14 11.26 7.26 2.36
N GLU A 15 11.88 7.83 1.33
CA GLU A 15 13.30 7.58 1.01
C GLU A 15 14.25 8.18 2.04
N GLU A 16 13.95 9.38 2.55
CA GLU A 16 14.70 9.98 3.65
C GLU A 16 14.59 9.12 4.92
N PHE A 17 13.45 8.46 5.10
CA PHE A 17 13.15 7.65 6.27
C PHE A 17 13.70 6.22 6.19
N LEU A 18 13.61 5.59 5.02
CA LEU A 18 14.09 4.24 4.71
C LEU A 18 14.84 4.25 3.36
N PRO A 19 16.14 4.57 3.37
CA PRO A 19 16.92 4.72 2.14
C PRO A 19 16.90 3.47 1.26
N GLY A 20 16.62 3.65 -0.03
CA GLY A 20 16.47 2.61 -1.04
C GLY A 20 15.02 2.20 -1.32
N VAL A 21 14.05 2.62 -0.49
CA VAL A 21 12.64 2.25 -0.66
C VAL A 21 12.02 2.92 -1.89
N GLU A 22 12.49 4.09 -2.32
CA GLU A 22 11.99 4.79 -3.49
C GLU A 22 12.05 3.91 -4.75
N LYS A 23 13.14 3.16 -4.93
CA LYS A 23 13.31 2.26 -6.08
C LYS A 23 12.26 1.15 -6.10
N ILE A 24 11.79 0.73 -4.92
CA ILE A 24 10.74 -0.26 -4.77
C ILE A 24 9.38 0.39 -5.06
N LEU A 25 9.09 1.56 -4.48
CA LEU A 25 7.81 2.25 -4.62
C LEU A 25 7.58 2.80 -6.03
N LYS A 26 8.62 3.26 -6.72
CA LYS A 26 8.53 3.72 -8.11
C LYS A 26 8.47 2.58 -9.12
N ARG A 27 8.57 1.32 -8.70
CA ARG A 27 8.51 0.18 -9.60
C ARG A 27 7.08 -0.01 -10.09
N VAL A 28 6.78 0.50 -11.28
CA VAL A 28 5.58 0.15 -12.02
C VAL A 28 5.82 -1.19 -12.71
N SER A 29 5.13 -2.25 -12.26
CA SER A 29 5.18 -3.54 -12.96
C SER A 29 4.10 -3.56 -14.05
N GLU A 30 4.54 -3.54 -15.31
CA GLU A 30 3.69 -3.86 -16.45
C GLU A 30 4.03 -5.29 -16.91
N ARG A 31 3.11 -6.25 -16.71
CA ARG A 31 3.26 -7.61 -17.23
C ARG A 31 2.24 -7.81 -18.35
N GLY A 32 2.70 -8.18 -19.54
CA GLY A 32 1.81 -8.48 -20.66
C GLY A 32 1.17 -7.27 -21.34
N GLY A 33 1.93 -6.17 -21.52
CA GLY A 33 1.59 -5.03 -22.38
C GLY A 33 0.26 -4.33 -22.06
N LYS A 34 0.26 -3.17 -21.37
CA LYS A 34 -0.92 -2.36 -21.02
C LYS A 34 -2.08 -3.06 -20.26
N GLN A 35 -2.08 -4.39 -20.13
CA GLN A 35 -3.18 -5.19 -19.59
C GLN A 35 -3.06 -5.47 -18.09
N TYR A 36 -1.89 -5.25 -17.49
CA TYR A 36 -1.68 -5.30 -16.05
C TYR A 36 -0.77 -4.16 -15.63
N ARG A 37 -1.19 -3.36 -14.64
CA ARG A 37 -0.38 -2.30 -14.03
C ARG A 37 -0.47 -2.38 -12.52
N GLU A 38 0.68 -2.42 -11.88
CA GLU A 38 0.81 -2.37 -10.42
C GLU A 38 1.60 -1.14 -10.00
N HIS A 39 1.09 -0.40 -9.01
CA HIS A 39 1.71 0.83 -8.49
C HIS A 39 1.21 1.15 -7.08
N PRO A 40 1.99 1.90 -6.27
CA PRO A 40 1.48 2.44 -5.03
C PRO A 40 0.49 3.58 -5.32
N THR A 41 -0.46 3.73 -4.42
CA THR A 41 -1.50 4.77 -4.42
C THR A 41 -1.38 5.69 -3.22
N ASP A 42 -0.83 5.21 -2.10
CA ASP A 42 -0.52 6.01 -0.93
C ASP A 42 0.68 5.44 -0.16
N VAL A 43 1.35 6.28 0.63
CA VAL A 43 2.53 5.93 1.43
C VAL A 43 2.50 6.65 2.78
N GLU A 44 2.83 5.93 3.85
CA GLU A 44 3.04 6.49 5.19
C GLU A 44 4.31 5.88 5.81
N HIS A 45 4.94 6.60 6.74
CA HIS A 45 6.14 6.15 7.41
C HIS A 45 6.06 6.42 8.92
N LEU A 46 6.72 5.57 9.72
CA LEU A 46 6.68 5.64 11.16
C LEU A 46 7.96 5.07 11.78
N ARG A 47 8.47 5.74 12.81
CA ARG A 47 9.55 5.19 13.65
C ARG A 47 8.94 4.36 14.77
N VAL A 48 9.39 3.12 14.91
CA VAL A 48 8.88 2.18 15.92
C VAL A 48 10.06 1.48 16.56
N GLY A 49 10.32 1.79 17.83
CA GLY A 49 11.57 1.39 18.48
C GLY A 49 12.79 1.82 17.67
N GLU A 50 13.60 0.84 17.26
CA GLU A 50 14.78 1.04 16.42
C GLU A 50 14.49 0.94 14.91
N HIS A 51 13.26 0.60 14.53
CA HIS A 51 12.88 0.40 13.14
C HIS A 51 12.36 1.69 12.50
N ASN A 52 12.88 1.97 11.30
CA ASN A 52 12.23 2.88 10.37
C ASN A 52 11.32 2.05 9.45
N VAL A 53 10.03 2.32 9.52
CA VAL A 53 9.00 1.58 8.80
C VAL A 53 8.34 2.46 7.77
N VAL A 54 8.12 1.92 6.57
CA VAL A 54 7.33 2.53 5.51
C VAL A 54 6.22 1.57 5.13
N ALA A 55 4.98 2.03 5.07
CA ALA A 55 3.86 1.29 4.52
C ALA A 55 3.36 1.97 3.25
N ALA A 56 2.99 1.17 2.26
CA ALA A 56 2.43 1.67 1.01
C ALA A 56 1.17 0.89 0.65
N LYS A 57 0.11 1.61 0.31
CA LYS A 57 -1.08 1.02 -0.30
C LYS A 57 -0.80 0.81 -1.78
N TRP A 58 -0.96 -0.41 -2.26
CA TRP A 58 -0.75 -0.79 -3.65
C TRP A 58 -2.06 -1.11 -4.34
N GLU A 59 -2.09 -0.86 -5.63
CA GLU A 59 -3.19 -1.20 -6.51
C GLU A 59 -2.65 -1.92 -7.76
N SER A 60 -3.26 -3.05 -8.11
CA SER A 60 -3.12 -3.67 -9.42
C SER A 60 -4.41 -3.50 -10.22
N ARG A 61 -4.26 -2.98 -11.44
CA ARG A 61 -5.33 -2.90 -12.43
C ARG A 61 -5.06 -3.91 -13.51
N TYR A 62 -6.05 -4.73 -13.82
CA TYR A 62 -6.00 -5.63 -14.95
C TYR A 62 -7.16 -5.36 -15.89
N TRP A 63 -6.86 -5.28 -17.19
CA TRP A 63 -7.82 -5.07 -18.25
C TRP A 63 -7.69 -6.17 -19.29
N ASN A 64 -8.82 -6.74 -19.69
CA ASN A 64 -8.87 -7.79 -20.70
C ASN A 64 -9.79 -7.36 -21.84
N GLU A 65 -9.20 -7.10 -23.00
CA GLU A 65 -9.88 -6.66 -24.23
C GLU A 65 -10.98 -7.62 -24.68
N PHE A 66 -10.80 -8.93 -24.48
CA PHE A 66 -11.74 -9.97 -24.90
C PHE A 66 -12.90 -10.15 -23.94
N LYS A 67 -12.69 -9.80 -22.67
CA LYS A 67 -13.62 -10.10 -21.58
C LYS A 67 -14.40 -8.88 -21.10
N GLY A 68 -14.02 -7.68 -21.55
CA GLY A 68 -14.71 -6.43 -21.28
C GLY A 68 -14.70 -6.04 -19.80
N GLY A 69 -13.89 -5.05 -19.43
CA GLY A 69 -13.89 -4.46 -18.08
C GLY A 69 -12.54 -4.44 -17.38
N VAL A 70 -12.47 -3.64 -16.33
CA VAL A 70 -11.27 -3.44 -15.49
C VAL A 70 -11.54 -4.06 -14.13
N GLY A 71 -10.67 -4.97 -13.71
CA GLY A 71 -10.63 -5.42 -12.33
C GLY A 71 -9.52 -4.73 -11.56
N THR A 72 -9.70 -4.65 -10.24
CA THR A 72 -8.78 -3.97 -9.34
C THR A 72 -8.58 -4.80 -8.08
N ASN A 73 -7.31 -5.05 -7.74
CA ASN A 73 -6.92 -5.57 -6.44
C ASN A 73 -6.11 -4.52 -5.69
N GLU A 74 -6.28 -4.49 -4.38
CA GLU A 74 -5.55 -3.60 -3.48
C GLU A 74 -4.96 -4.38 -2.32
N TRP A 75 -3.78 -3.98 -1.86
CA TRP A 75 -3.11 -4.53 -0.68
C TRP A 75 -2.28 -3.44 -0.02
N VAL A 76 -1.81 -3.70 1.19
CA VAL A 76 -0.77 -2.87 1.81
C VAL A 76 0.51 -3.69 1.92
N ALA A 77 1.62 -3.05 1.58
CA ALA A 77 2.95 -3.59 1.80
C ALA A 77 3.70 -2.72 2.81
N LEU A 78 4.36 -3.37 3.76
CA LEU A 78 5.19 -2.77 4.77
C LEU A 78 6.66 -3.11 4.49
N TYR A 79 7.52 -2.12 4.69
CA TYR A 79 8.94 -2.15 4.41
C TYR A 79 9.72 -1.67 5.64
N HIS A 80 10.80 -2.36 5.96
CA HIS A 80 11.74 -1.97 7.01
C HIS A 80 13.10 -2.62 6.74
N PHE A 81 14.16 -2.14 7.39
CA PHE A 81 15.44 -2.84 7.37
C PHE A 81 15.36 -4.14 8.18
N GLY A 82 15.84 -5.22 7.57
CA GLY A 82 16.17 -6.47 8.25
C GLY A 82 17.50 -6.38 9.00
N PRO A 83 17.86 -7.42 9.76
CA PRO A 83 19.09 -7.47 10.55
C PRO A 83 20.37 -7.42 9.70
N GLU A 84 20.28 -7.79 8.41
CA GLU A 84 21.41 -7.75 7.47
C GLU A 84 21.52 -6.40 6.74
N GLY A 85 20.65 -5.43 7.06
CA GLY A 85 20.61 -4.11 6.44
C GLY A 85 19.90 -4.07 5.07
N ASP A 86 19.25 -5.16 4.67
CA ASP A 86 18.40 -5.25 3.48
C ASP A 86 16.98 -4.76 3.77
N ILE A 87 16.26 -4.27 2.74
CA ILE A 87 14.86 -3.90 2.91
C ILE A 87 13.99 -5.17 2.83
N LYS A 88 13.41 -5.56 3.96
CA LYS A 88 12.36 -6.58 4.03
C LYS A 88 11.03 -6.02 3.57
N LYS A 89 10.19 -6.88 2.98
CA LYS A 89 8.81 -6.57 2.58
C LYS A 89 7.85 -7.57 3.21
N ILE A 90 6.82 -7.07 3.88
CA ILE A 90 5.68 -7.87 4.38
C ILE A 90 4.43 -7.35 3.67
N SER A 91 3.64 -8.23 3.04
CA SER A 91 2.41 -7.84 2.35
C SER A 91 1.19 -8.42 3.04
N THR A 92 0.13 -7.62 3.14
CA THR A 92 -1.18 -8.14 3.50
C THR A 92 -1.75 -8.99 2.36
N ASN A 93 -2.87 -9.65 2.62
CA ASN A 93 -3.63 -10.28 1.54
C ASN A 93 -4.09 -9.24 0.51
N GLU A 94 -4.09 -9.63 -0.76
CA GLU A 94 -4.74 -8.87 -1.82
C GLU A 94 -6.27 -8.95 -1.68
N ILE A 95 -6.91 -7.79 -1.79
CA ILE A 95 -8.36 -7.63 -1.74
C ILE A 95 -8.82 -7.19 -3.12
N ARG A 96 -9.67 -7.99 -3.76
CA ARG A 96 -10.35 -7.58 -5.00
C ARG A 96 -11.39 -6.51 -4.67
N THR A 97 -11.10 -5.25 -5.01
CA THR A 97 -11.99 -4.11 -4.74
C THR A 97 -12.98 -3.87 -5.87
N ARG A 98 -12.59 -4.17 -7.11
CA ARG A 98 -13.45 -4.11 -8.29
C ARG A 98 -13.44 -5.42 -9.05
N ASP A 99 -14.62 -5.98 -9.28
CA ASP A 99 -14.79 -7.14 -10.15
C ASP A 99 -14.77 -6.71 -11.62
N GLN A 100 -14.07 -7.49 -12.43
CA GLN A 100 -13.91 -7.19 -13.85
C GLN A 100 -15.22 -7.33 -14.63
N TYR A 101 -16.11 -8.22 -14.22
CA TYR A 101 -17.27 -8.66 -14.99
C TYR A 101 -18.58 -8.12 -14.43
N ASP A 102 -18.67 -7.97 -13.11
CA ASP A 102 -19.92 -7.66 -12.45
C ASP A 102 -19.74 -6.82 -11.20
N SER A 103 -20.08 -5.53 -11.33
CA SER A 103 -20.01 -4.52 -10.26
C SER A 103 -20.84 -4.83 -9.01
N ARG A 104 -21.69 -5.86 -9.03
CA ARG A 104 -22.38 -6.35 -7.83
C ARG A 104 -21.41 -7.02 -6.84
N PHE A 105 -20.26 -7.48 -7.32
CA PHE A 105 -19.20 -8.06 -6.48
C PHE A 105 -18.14 -7.04 -6.05
N ASP A 106 -18.29 -5.77 -6.43
CA ASP A 106 -17.41 -4.71 -5.97
C ASP A 106 -17.52 -4.54 -4.44
N LYS A 107 -16.37 -4.38 -3.78
CA LYS A 107 -16.33 -4.09 -2.34
C LYS A 107 -16.63 -2.63 -2.09
N ARG A 108 -17.91 -2.27 -2.14
CA ARG A 108 -18.37 -0.88 -2.00
C ARG A 108 -18.06 -0.27 -0.63
N ASP A 109 -17.93 -1.11 0.39
CA ASP A 109 -17.49 -0.74 1.73
C ASP A 109 -16.03 -0.28 1.79
N MET A 110 -15.21 -0.74 0.84
CA MET A 110 -13.81 -0.34 0.68
C MET A 110 -13.64 0.94 -0.13
N LEU A 111 -14.69 1.40 -0.83
CA LEU A 111 -14.65 2.68 -1.53
C LEU A 111 -14.27 3.78 -0.53
N TYR A 112 -13.41 4.69 -0.96
CA TYR A 112 -12.91 5.83 -0.18
C TYR A 112 -11.89 5.52 0.91
N HIS A 113 -11.43 4.26 1.05
CA HIS A 113 -10.28 3.95 1.89
C HIS A 113 -8.98 4.05 1.07
N ASP A 114 -8.73 5.26 0.57
CA ASP A 114 -7.68 5.55 -0.39
C ASP A 114 -6.28 5.66 0.23
N TYR A 115 -6.20 5.70 1.56
CA TYR A 115 -4.97 5.93 2.30
C TYR A 115 -4.49 4.67 3.01
N VAL A 116 -3.20 4.64 3.34
CA VAL A 116 -2.65 3.74 4.34
C VAL A 116 -2.60 4.45 5.69
N SER A 117 -2.87 3.72 6.76
CA SER A 117 -2.66 4.14 8.15
C SER A 117 -1.63 3.21 8.78
N LEU A 118 -0.61 3.79 9.41
CA LEU A 118 0.48 3.08 10.08
C LEU A 118 0.62 3.55 11.53
N GLU A 119 0.49 2.65 12.49
CA GLU A 119 0.55 2.96 13.92
C GLU A 119 1.45 1.99 14.70
N ALA A 120 2.14 2.49 15.72
CA ALA A 120 2.94 1.67 16.62
C ALA A 120 2.04 1.05 17.71
N LEU A 121 2.11 -0.26 17.87
CA LEU A 121 1.46 -0.98 18.97
C LEU A 121 2.44 -1.35 20.08
N ALA A 122 3.70 -1.61 19.71
CA ALA A 122 4.84 -1.85 20.60
C ALA A 122 6.15 -1.57 19.83
N ASP A 123 7.32 -1.69 20.48
CA ASP A 123 8.63 -1.38 19.87
C ASP A 123 8.99 -2.25 18.66
N ASP A 124 8.40 -3.45 18.57
CA ASP A 124 8.60 -4.42 17.47
C ASP A 124 7.28 -4.72 16.73
N LYS A 125 6.25 -3.89 16.90
CA LYS A 125 4.90 -4.24 16.47
C LYS A 125 4.12 -3.04 15.96
N VAL A 126 3.53 -3.21 14.79
CA VAL A 126 2.79 -2.15 14.09
C VAL A 126 1.43 -2.62 13.65
N GLU A 127 0.51 -1.68 13.59
CA GLU A 127 -0.76 -1.81 12.92
C GLU A 127 -0.69 -1.14 11.56
N VAL A 128 -1.20 -1.83 10.56
CA VAL A 128 -1.34 -1.33 9.19
C VAL A 128 -2.80 -1.46 8.78
N ALA A 129 -3.39 -0.36 8.33
CA ALA A 129 -4.77 -0.34 7.91
C ALA A 129 -4.96 0.44 6.61
N TRP A 130 -6.06 0.15 5.92
CA TRP A 130 -6.59 1.07 4.93
C TRP A 130 -7.36 2.14 5.69
N ALA A 131 -7.22 3.40 5.30
CA ALA A 131 -7.89 4.51 5.93
C ALA A 131 -8.60 5.38 4.91
N ASN A 132 -9.72 5.97 5.32
CA ASN A 132 -10.37 7.01 4.55
C ASN A 132 -9.79 8.40 4.90
N LYS A 133 -10.25 9.44 4.19
CA LYS A 133 -9.81 10.83 4.40
C LYS A 133 -10.05 11.38 5.82
N ASP A 134 -10.96 10.77 6.57
CA ASP A 134 -11.30 11.15 7.94
C ASP A 134 -10.50 10.34 8.98
N GLY A 135 -9.59 9.46 8.53
CA GLY A 135 -8.80 8.56 9.37
C GLY A 135 -9.55 7.32 9.88
N LYS A 136 -10.78 7.07 9.41
CA LYS A 136 -11.51 5.86 9.75
C LYS A 136 -10.85 4.66 9.06
N LYS A 137 -10.48 3.67 9.86
CA LYS A 137 -9.83 2.43 9.43
C LYS A 137 -10.85 1.43 8.84
N GLY A 138 -10.45 0.78 7.76
CA GLY A 138 -11.10 -0.38 7.15
C GLY A 138 -10.38 -1.68 7.58
N PRO A 139 -10.03 -2.59 6.64
CA PRO A 139 -9.21 -3.75 6.93
C PRO A 139 -7.91 -3.35 7.63
N THR A 140 -7.59 -4.09 8.68
CA THR A 140 -6.51 -3.77 9.61
C THR A 140 -5.72 -5.04 9.90
N TYR A 141 -4.39 -4.90 9.93
CA TYR A 141 -3.46 -6.00 10.10
C TYR A 141 -2.41 -5.61 11.14
N THR A 142 -2.08 -6.57 11.98
CA THR A 142 -1.00 -6.43 12.96
C THR A 142 0.24 -7.15 12.44
N ILE A 143 1.35 -6.45 12.36
CA ILE A 143 2.62 -6.96 11.84
C ILE A 143 3.69 -6.87 12.94
N LYS A 144 4.43 -7.96 13.12
CA LYS A 144 5.62 -8.00 13.96
C LYS A 144 6.86 -7.73 13.10
N LEU A 145 7.73 -6.85 13.56
CA LEU A 145 9.00 -6.51 12.94
C LEU A 145 10.07 -7.49 13.44
N GLU A 146 10.87 -8.04 12.52
CA GLU A 146 11.96 -9.00 12.80
C GLU A 146 13.32 -8.51 12.33
#